data_AF-A0A973EWX9-F1
#
_entry.id   AF-A0A973EWX9-F1
#
_cell.length_a   1.000
_cell.length_b   1.000
_cell.length_c   1.000
_cell.angle_alpha   90.00
_cell.angle_beta   90.00
_cell.angle_gamma   90.00
#
_symmetry.space_group_name_H-M   'P 1'
#
loop_
_entity.id
_entity.type
_entity.pdbx_description
1 polymer ?
#
loop_
_entity_poly.entity_id
_entity_poly.type
_entity_poly.pdbx_seq_one_letter_code
_entity_poly.pdbx_strand_id
1 'polypeptide(L)'
;DIRHAQWRWDLSAAGHGNSFHSPVETGRIIAAGIATAQEARVKLARLLASLGYNNEVPYPDISNKEKAQEFIGLDMKKFNSEKRLFLETVLPEWLKTGKEREANYDKN
;
A
#
# COMPACT_ATOMS: atom_id res chain seq x y z
N ASP A 1 3.49 14.02 10.93
CA ASP A 1 2.24 14.29 10.17
C ASP A 1 1.97 13.24 9.10
N ILE A 2 2.85 13.06 8.10
CA ILE A 2 2.66 12.08 7.00
C ILE A 2 2.25 10.69 7.51
N ARG A 3 2.98 10.11 8.48
CA ARG A 3 2.63 8.82 9.12
C ARG A 3 1.18 8.77 9.63
N HIS A 4 0.75 9.82 10.32
CA HIS A 4 -0.58 9.89 10.94
C HIS A 4 -1.70 10.14 9.94
N ALA A 5 -1.43 10.90 8.87
CA ALA A 5 -2.35 11.09 7.76
C ALA A 5 -2.56 9.78 7.00
N GLN A 6 -1.46 9.11 6.62
CA GLN A 6 -1.49 7.85 5.89
C GLN A 6 -2.20 6.76 6.69
N TRP A 7 -1.92 6.65 8.00
CA TRP A 7 -2.60 5.69 8.88
C TRP A 7 -4.14 5.85 8.84
N ARG A 8 -4.63 7.09 8.89
CA ARG A 8 -6.08 7.37 8.86
C ARG A 8 -6.68 7.01 7.50
N TRP A 9 -6.02 7.43 6.41
CA TRP A 9 -6.45 7.07 5.07
C TRP A 9 -6.49 5.56 4.87
N ASP A 10 -5.44 4.86 5.27
CA ASP A 10 -5.29 3.41 5.09
C ASP A 10 -6.31 2.65 5.94
N LEU A 11 -6.51 3.02 7.20
CA LEU A 11 -7.56 2.46 8.05
C LEU A 11 -8.96 2.58 7.40
N SER A 12 -9.25 3.73 6.80
CA SER A 12 -10.52 3.96 6.11
C SER A 12 -10.68 3.10 4.85
N ALA A 13 -9.63 2.99 4.01
CA ALA A 13 -9.69 2.33 2.71
C ALA A 13 -9.42 0.82 2.75
N ALA A 14 -8.69 0.32 3.75
CA ALA A 14 -8.31 -1.10 3.87
C ALA A 14 -9.52 -2.01 4.09
N GLY A 15 -10.57 -1.51 4.75
CA GLY A 15 -11.84 -2.21 4.87
C GLY A 15 -12.75 -1.89 3.68
N HIS A 16 -12.85 -2.82 2.73
CA HIS A 16 -13.68 -2.66 1.53
C HIS A 16 -15.16 -2.32 1.82
N GLY A 17 -15.70 -2.73 2.98
CA GLY A 17 -17.07 -2.45 3.41
C GLY A 17 -17.25 -1.25 4.35
N ASN A 18 -16.18 -0.52 4.69
CA ASN A 18 -16.22 0.53 5.72
C ASN A 18 -17.17 1.69 5.38
N SER A 19 -17.29 2.01 4.09
CA SER A 19 -18.25 3.00 3.59
C SER A 19 -19.71 2.61 3.86
N PHE A 20 -20.02 1.34 4.09
CA PHE A 20 -21.35 0.86 4.44
C PHE A 20 -21.50 0.55 5.93
N HIS A 21 -20.55 -0.17 6.53
CA HIS A 21 -20.64 -0.58 7.94
C HIS A 21 -20.51 0.58 8.92
N SER A 22 -19.75 1.61 8.58
CA SER A 22 -19.53 2.79 9.44
C SER A 22 -19.23 4.04 8.61
N PRO A 23 -20.16 4.49 7.75
CA PRO A 23 -19.95 5.61 6.83
C PRO A 23 -19.52 6.91 7.51
N VAL A 24 -20.18 7.25 8.63
CA VAL A 24 -19.91 8.52 9.34
C VAL A 24 -18.53 8.50 10.00
N GLU A 25 -18.16 7.39 10.63
CA GLU A 25 -16.83 7.25 11.26
C GLU A 25 -15.73 7.19 10.21
N THR A 26 -15.95 6.46 9.11
CA THR A 26 -15.03 6.42 7.97
C THR A 26 -14.82 7.82 7.41
N GLY A 27 -15.89 8.59 7.19
CA GLY A 27 -15.83 9.98 6.75
C GLY A 27 -15.05 10.88 7.72
N ARG A 28 -15.28 10.73 9.04
CA ARG A 28 -14.55 11.47 10.08
C ARG A 28 -13.05 11.17 10.06
N ILE A 29 -12.68 9.89 9.92
CA ILE A 29 -11.27 9.46 9.87
C ILE A 29 -10.60 10.00 8.59
N ILE A 30 -11.25 9.92 7.42
CA ILE A 30 -10.73 10.48 6.17
C ILE A 30 -10.50 11.99 6.31
N ALA A 31 -11.50 12.72 6.82
CA ALA A 31 -11.40 14.17 7.01
C ALA A 31 -10.24 14.55 7.95
N ALA A 32 -10.07 13.81 9.05
CA ALA A 32 -8.93 13.99 9.95
C ALA A 32 -7.58 13.66 9.27
N GLY A 33 -7.56 12.66 8.39
CA GLY A 33 -6.39 12.32 7.56
C GLY A 33 -6.01 13.46 6.61
N ILE A 34 -7.00 14.04 5.92
CA ILE A 34 -6.81 15.20 5.04
C ILE A 34 -6.25 16.40 5.81
N ALA A 35 -6.84 16.74 6.96
CA ALA A 35 -6.35 17.85 7.79
C ALA A 35 -4.89 17.64 8.22
N THR A 36 -4.54 16.43 8.68
CA THR A 36 -3.17 16.07 9.07
C THR A 36 -2.20 16.13 7.88
N ALA A 37 -2.63 15.72 6.68
CA ALA A 37 -1.82 15.83 5.47
C ALA A 37 -1.55 17.29 5.08
N GLN A 38 -2.53 18.17 5.24
CA GLN A 38 -2.36 19.60 4.98
C GLN A 38 -1.35 20.24 5.94
N GLU A 39 -1.35 19.88 7.23
CA GLU A 39 -0.31 20.31 8.17
C GLU A 39 1.09 19.90 7.71
N ALA A 40 1.23 18.65 7.22
CA ALA A 40 2.48 18.16 6.66
C ALA A 40 2.93 19.01 5.46
N ARG A 41 2.02 19.29 4.53
CA ARG A 41 2.30 20.08 3.32
C ARG A 41 2.72 21.52 3.65
N VAL A 42 2.08 22.17 4.62
CA VAL A 42 2.47 23.52 5.07
C VAL A 42 3.87 23.53 5.67
N LYS A 43 4.18 22.56 6.54
CA LYS A 43 5.53 22.43 7.14
C LYS A 43 6.60 22.16 6.07
N LEU A 44 6.29 21.29 5.10
CA LEU A 44 7.19 21.01 3.96
C LEU A 44 7.40 22.23 3.07
N ALA A 45 6.36 23.00 2.76
CA ALA A 45 6.50 24.22 1.96
C ALA A 45 7.45 25.23 2.63
N ARG A 46 7.33 25.43 3.95
CA ARG A 46 8.25 26.30 4.73
C ARG A 46 9.68 25.76 4.71
N LEU A 47 9.85 24.44 4.90
CA LEU A 47 11.16 23.80 4.84
C LEU A 47 11.80 23.96 3.46
N LEU A 48 11.08 23.65 2.38
CA LEU A 48 11.57 23.78 1.01
C LEU A 48 11.95 25.22 0.68
N ALA A 49 11.14 26.20 1.09
CA ALA A 49 11.45 27.61 0.92
C ALA A 49 12.74 28.00 1.65
N SER A 50 12.99 27.48 2.86
CA SER A 50 14.25 27.69 3.60
C SER A 50 15.47 27.08 2.91
N LEU A 51 15.27 26.08 2.06
CA LEU A 51 16.29 25.45 1.21
C LEU A 51 16.40 26.11 -0.17
N GLY A 52 15.71 27.23 -0.40
CA GLY A 52 15.75 27.99 -1.65
C GLY A 52 14.77 27.48 -2.73
N TYR A 53 13.87 26.56 -2.39
CA TYR A 53 12.86 26.04 -3.32
C TYR A 53 11.46 26.55 -2.95
N ASN A 54 10.95 27.52 -3.72
CA ASN A 54 9.66 28.17 -3.45
C ASN A 54 8.62 27.96 -4.56
N ASN A 55 8.77 26.89 -5.34
CA ASN A 55 7.86 26.53 -6.42
C ASN A 55 7.03 25.30 -6.03
N GLU A 56 6.02 24.98 -6.84
CA GLU A 56 5.33 23.69 -6.71
C GLU A 56 6.28 22.54 -7.02
N VAL A 57 6.29 21.52 -6.17
CA VAL A 57 7.09 20.31 -6.38
C VAL A 57 6.50 19.53 -7.57
N PRO A 58 7.25 19.32 -8.66
CA PRO A 58 6.75 18.59 -9.81
C PRO A 58 6.38 17.17 -9.42
N TYR A 59 5.20 16.74 -9.85
CA TYR A 59 4.72 15.40 -9.58
C TYR A 59 5.01 14.48 -10.77
N PRO A 60 5.57 13.28 -10.56
CA PRO A 60 5.78 12.32 -11.63
C PRO A 60 4.45 11.90 -12.27
N ASP A 61 4.51 11.44 -13.51
CA ASP A 61 3.35 10.81 -14.13
C ASP A 61 3.10 9.44 -13.49
N ILE A 62 2.05 9.34 -12.67
CA ILE A 62 1.57 8.10 -12.06
C ILE A 62 0.16 7.75 -12.52
N SER A 63 -0.20 8.15 -13.74
CA SER A 63 -1.54 7.95 -14.33
C SER A 63 -1.97 6.48 -14.46
N ASN A 64 -1.03 5.54 -14.40
CA ASN A 64 -1.30 4.12 -14.39
C ASN A 64 -0.36 3.37 -13.43
N LYS A 65 -0.69 2.10 -13.21
CA LYS A 65 0.04 1.20 -12.31
C LYS A 65 1.52 1.07 -12.71
N GLU A 66 1.79 0.89 -14.00
CA GLU A 66 3.13 0.63 -14.52
C GLU A 66 4.06 1.82 -14.27
N LYS A 67 3.60 3.04 -14.58
CA LYS A 67 4.35 4.27 -14.34
C LYS A 67 4.57 4.53 -12.85
N ALA A 68 3.57 4.26 -12.02
CA ALA A 68 3.71 4.38 -10.56
C ALA A 68 4.76 3.42 -10.00
N GLN A 69 4.76 2.16 -10.47
CA GLN A 69 5.74 1.13 -10.07
C GLN A 69 7.16 1.48 -10.53
N GLU A 70 7.31 1.97 -11.77
CA GLU A 70 8.58 2.44 -12.31
C GLU A 70 9.12 3.63 -11.52
N PHE A 71 8.28 4.62 -11.19
CA PHE A 71 8.67 5.80 -10.43
C PHE A 71 9.31 5.46 -9.07
N ILE A 72 8.79 4.45 -8.38
CA ILE A 72 9.34 4.00 -7.09
C ILE A 72 10.42 2.89 -7.23
N GLY A 73 10.84 2.56 -8.46
CA GLY A 73 11.96 1.66 -8.73
C GLY A 73 11.65 0.16 -8.60
N LEU A 74 10.39 -0.27 -8.78
CA LEU A 74 10.05 -1.70 -8.75
C LEU A 74 10.38 -2.38 -10.09
N ASP A 75 11.29 -3.36 -10.08
CA ASP A 75 11.54 -4.23 -11.23
C ASP A 75 10.45 -5.30 -11.34
N MET A 76 9.32 -4.90 -11.93
CA MET A 76 8.16 -5.78 -12.08
C MET A 76 8.41 -6.97 -13.01
N LYS A 77 9.36 -6.88 -13.95
CA LYS A 77 9.70 -8.03 -14.81
C LYS A 77 10.37 -9.10 -13.97
N LYS A 78 11.35 -8.72 -13.15
CA LYS A 78 12.03 -9.62 -12.21
C LYS A 78 11.07 -10.19 -11.16
N PHE A 79 10.27 -9.35 -10.50
CA PHE A 79 9.35 -9.85 -9.47
C PHE A 79 8.30 -10.82 -10.03
N ASN A 80 7.78 -10.56 -11.24
CA ASN A 80 6.82 -11.46 -11.86
C ASN A 80 7.48 -12.79 -12.30
N SER A 81 8.73 -12.76 -12.79
CA SER A 81 9.44 -14.00 -13.16
C SER A 81 9.82 -14.83 -11.93
N GLU A 82 10.32 -14.20 -10.87
CA GLU A 82 10.62 -14.85 -9.59
C GLU A 82 9.35 -15.44 -8.95
N LYS A 83 8.24 -14.69 -8.97
CA LYS A 83 6.96 -15.20 -8.45
C LYS A 83 6.46 -16.39 -9.26
N ARG A 84 6.60 -16.37 -10.60
CA ARG A 84 6.25 -17.51 -11.46
C ARG A 84 7.09 -18.73 -11.11
N LEU A 85 8.40 -18.57 -10.99
CA LEU A 85 9.29 -19.66 -10.59
C LEU A 85 8.89 -20.26 -9.23
N PHE A 86 8.58 -19.42 -8.24
CA PHE A 86 8.07 -19.87 -6.94
C PHE A 86 6.78 -20.71 -7.09
N LEU A 87 5.83 -20.25 -7.90
CA LEU A 87 4.56 -20.94 -8.13
C LEU A 87 4.74 -22.29 -8.83
N GLU A 88 5.73 -22.41 -9.72
CA GLU A 88 6.01 -23.63 -10.48
C GLU A 88 6.86 -24.65 -9.71
N THR A 89 7.69 -24.19 -8.76
CA THR A 89 8.68 -25.05 -8.08
C THR A 89 8.39 -25.30 -6.61
N VAL A 90 8.10 -24.25 -5.83
CA VAL A 90 7.96 -24.35 -4.37
C VAL A 90 6.53 -24.67 -3.96
N LEU A 91 5.55 -24.00 -4.59
CA LEU A 91 4.15 -24.18 -4.24
C LEU A 91 3.66 -25.64 -4.41
N PRO A 92 4.02 -26.40 -5.48
CA PRO A 92 3.59 -27.78 -5.62
C PRO A 92 4.12 -28.69 -4.50
N GLU A 93 5.37 -28.52 -4.08
CA GLU A 93 5.96 -29.28 -2.98
C GLU A 93 5.26 -28.97 -1.64
N TRP A 94 4.92 -27.71 -1.40
CA TRP A 94 4.14 -27.30 -0.21
C TRP A 94 2.74 -27.94 -0.21
N LEU A 95 2.06 -27.94 -1.37
CA LEU A 95 0.74 -28.55 -1.51
C LEU A 95 0.79 -30.07 -1.34
N LYS A 96 1.83 -30.74 -1.87
CA LYS A 96 2.05 -32.18 -1.68
C LYS A 96 2.25 -32.52 -0.20
N THR A 97 3.16 -31.80 0.46
CA THR A 97 3.45 -31.98 1.90
C THR A 97 2.20 -31.73 2.74
N GLY A 98 1.41 -30.70 2.41
CA GLY A 98 0.14 -30.41 3.07
C GLY A 98 -0.87 -31.55 2.96
N LYS A 99 -1.04 -32.11 1.75
CA LYS A 99 -1.93 -33.25 1.50
C LYS A 99 -1.52 -34.51 2.26
N GLU A 100 -0.22 -34.83 2.27
CA GLU A 100 0.31 -35.99 3.00
C GLU A 100 0.06 -35.87 4.52
N ARG A 101 0.23 -34.66 5.07
CA ARG A 101 -0.09 -34.36 6.48
C ARG A 101 -1.59 -34.51 6.75
N GLU A 102 -2.44 -33.88 5.93
CA GLU A 102 -3.90 -33.87 6.09
C GLU A 102 -4.50 -35.28 5.97
N ALA A 103 -3.92 -36.15 5.14
CA ALA A 103 -4.33 -37.56 5.02
C ALA A 103 -4.13 -38.39 6.30
N ASN A 104 -3.38 -37.88 7.29
CA ASN A 104 -3.18 -38.52 8.58
C ASN A 104 -4.05 -37.92 9.70
N TYR A 105 -4.91 -36.93 9.41
CA TYR A 105 -5.76 -36.30 10.43
C TYR A 105 -6.82 -37.24 11.01
N ASP A 106 -7.40 -38.12 10.19
CA ASP A 106 -8.43 -39.08 10.63
C ASP A 106 -7.85 -40.39 11.21
N LYS A 107 -6.51 -40.48 11.33
CA LYS A 107 -5.81 -41.68 11.79
C LYS A 107 -5.43 -41.66 13.28
N ASN A 108 -5.87 -40.67 14.03
CA ASN A 108 -5.76 -40.59 15.49
C ASN A 108 -7.13 -40.55 16.15
#